data_AF-A0A355CK06-F1
#
_entry.id   AF-A0A355CK06-F1
#
_cell.length_a   1.000
_cell.length_b   1.000
_cell.length_c   1.000
_cell.angle_alpha   90.00
_cell.angle_beta   90.00
_cell.angle_gamma   90.00
#
_symmetry.space_group_name_H-M   'P 1'
#
loop_
_entity.id
_entity.type
_entity.pdbx_description
1 polymer ?
#
loop_
_entity_poly.entity_id
_entity_poly.type
_entity_poly.pdbx_seq_one_letter_code
_entity_poly.pdbx_strand_id
1 'polypeptide(L)'
;MDACFEILLSTRQTLEYLECYQETFTWGNIEYPQGEKYYLWGKYIKLVEREIPPHIIKRLPPAYGSMQWLNFSVQGKGLDLLESEVNGSEIDWEGKSFDEFLKLILTEQPQWIVIFEWHCDRIDSLYQQNVSECIDRIKNNLKWENNREGFLVLSLPENEIGLSTSAGEVSQQDRIVPTIA
;
A
#
# COMPACT_ATOMS: atom_id res chain seq x y z
N MET A 1 12.55 9.20 -9.26
CA MET A 1 11.21 9.11 -9.87
C MET A 1 10.33 10.23 -9.32
N ASP A 2 9.44 10.82 -10.13
CA ASP A 2 8.50 11.86 -9.66
C ASP A 2 7.11 11.25 -9.44
N ALA A 3 7.00 10.36 -8.45
CA ALA A 3 5.73 9.80 -8.02
C ALA A 3 5.43 10.16 -6.56
N CYS A 4 4.17 10.44 -6.29
CA CYS A 4 3.65 10.53 -4.93
C CYS A 4 3.16 9.14 -4.51
N PHE A 5 3.79 8.61 -3.46
CA PHE A 5 3.39 7.36 -2.85
C PHE A 5 2.96 7.64 -1.41
N GLU A 6 1.68 7.41 -1.13
CA GLU A 6 1.08 7.69 0.18
C GLU A 6 0.31 6.47 0.68
N ILE A 7 0.20 6.35 2.00
CA ILE A 7 -0.52 5.27 2.67
C ILE A 7 -1.41 5.88 3.75
N LEU A 8 -2.71 5.59 3.67
CA LEU A 8 -3.67 5.95 4.70
C LEU A 8 -3.88 4.74 5.60
N LEU A 9 -3.69 4.94 6.89
CA LEU A 9 -3.88 3.91 7.92
C LEU A 9 -5.07 4.29 8.80
N SER A 10 -5.87 3.30 9.17
CA SER A 10 -7.01 3.50 10.07
C SER A 10 -6.58 3.68 11.53
N THR A 11 -5.37 3.25 11.90
CA THR A 11 -4.85 3.32 13.27
C THR A 11 -3.34 3.61 13.29
N ARG A 12 -2.80 4.01 14.45
CA ARG A 12 -1.34 4.22 14.64
C ARG A 12 -0.59 2.95 15.06
N GLN A 13 -1.27 1.83 15.28
CA GLN A 13 -0.69 0.65 15.94
C GLN A 13 0.58 0.13 15.24
N THR A 14 0.60 0.13 13.90
CA THR A 14 1.77 -0.35 13.14
C THR A 14 2.99 0.54 13.22
N LEU A 15 2.81 1.81 13.61
CA LEU A 15 3.92 2.75 13.73
C LEU A 15 4.82 2.41 14.92
N GLU A 16 4.36 1.57 15.87
CA GLU A 16 5.17 1.08 16.99
C GLU A 16 6.33 0.18 16.54
N TYR A 17 6.22 -0.43 15.36
CA TYR A 17 7.29 -1.24 14.76
C TYR A 17 8.33 -0.39 14.00
N LEU A 18 8.11 0.92 13.88
CA LEU A 18 9.01 1.83 13.18
C LEU A 18 9.80 2.69 14.16
N GLU A 19 11.00 3.08 13.74
CA GLU A 19 11.81 4.00 14.53
C GLU A 19 11.25 5.41 14.39
N CYS A 20 10.71 5.97 15.48
CA CYS A 20 10.14 7.31 15.51
C CYS A 20 11.23 8.35 15.82
N TYR A 21 11.31 9.38 15.00
CA TYR A 21 12.21 10.49 15.16
C TYR A 21 11.45 11.82 15.18
N GLN A 22 11.95 12.74 15.99
CA GLN A 22 11.57 14.14 15.96
C GLN A 22 12.85 14.93 16.23
N GLU A 23 13.11 15.97 15.45
CA GLU A 23 14.25 16.83 15.73
C GLU A 23 14.07 17.46 17.12
N THR A 24 15.17 17.69 17.83
CA THR A 24 15.13 18.38 19.12
C THR A 24 16.17 19.48 19.14
N PHE A 25 15.84 20.57 19.83
CA PHE A 25 16.76 21.66 20.12
C PHE A 25 17.00 21.72 21.63
N THR A 26 18.27 21.76 22.04
CA THR A 26 18.62 21.86 23.45
C THR A 26 18.82 23.32 23.85
N TRP A 27 18.04 23.79 24.83
CA TRP A 27 18.23 25.10 25.45
C TRP A 27 18.31 24.96 26.97
N GLY A 28 19.41 25.42 27.56
CA GLY A 28 19.61 25.34 29.00
C GLY A 28 19.56 23.91 29.57
N ASN A 29 20.09 22.92 28.83
CA ASN A 29 20.01 21.49 29.15
C ASN A 29 18.60 20.88 29.12
N ILE A 30 17.61 21.58 28.55
CA ILE A 30 16.27 21.05 28.29
C ILE A 30 16.14 20.81 26.78
N GLU A 31 15.69 19.63 26.40
CA GLU A 31 15.37 19.29 25.01
C GLU A 31 13.95 19.72 24.66
N TYR A 32 13.82 20.44 23.55
CA TYR A 32 12.54 20.89 23.01
C TYR A 32 12.31 20.24 21.65
N PRO A 33 11.18 19.54 21.42
CA PRO A 33 10.87 18.99 20.11
C PRO A 33 10.75 20.09 19.06
N GLN A 34 11.28 19.82 17.87
CA GLN A 34 11.30 20.67 16.69
C GLN A 34 10.83 19.85 15.48
N GLY A 35 10.12 20.51 14.58
CA GLY A 35 9.64 19.89 13.35
C GLY A 35 8.61 18.78 13.55
N GLU A 36 8.23 18.19 12.41
CA GLU A 36 7.26 17.11 12.33
C GLU A 36 7.90 15.78 12.71
N LYS A 37 7.11 14.90 13.34
CA LYS A 37 7.54 13.52 13.58
C LYS A 37 7.61 12.77 12.27
N TYR A 38 8.59 11.90 12.15
CA TYR A 38 8.69 10.96 11.05
C TYR A 38 9.12 9.59 11.54
N TYR A 39 8.82 8.57 10.75
CA TYR A 39 9.12 7.18 11.09
C TYR A 39 10.07 6.61 10.04
N LEU A 40 11.05 5.82 10.46
CA LEU A 40 12.01 5.17 9.58
C LEU A 40 11.81 3.65 9.55
N TRP A 41 11.88 3.11 8.35
CA TRP A 41 12.11 1.70 8.10
C TRP A 41 13.45 1.53 7.40
N GLY A 42 14.47 1.20 8.21
CA GLY A 42 15.84 1.18 7.75
C GLY A 42 16.30 2.56 7.26
N LYS A 43 17.19 2.57 6.28
CA LYS A 43 17.83 3.80 5.79
C LYS A 43 17.07 4.46 4.64
N TYR A 44 16.25 3.71 3.91
CA TYR A 44 15.73 4.14 2.60
C TYR A 44 14.27 4.57 2.62
N ILE A 45 13.51 4.19 3.65
CA ILE A 45 12.08 4.45 3.73
C ILE A 45 11.80 5.35 4.92
N LYS A 46 11.21 6.51 4.63
CA LYS A 46 10.79 7.51 5.62
C LYS A 46 9.29 7.77 5.48
N LEU A 47 8.53 7.63 6.56
CA LEU A 47 7.14 8.04 6.61
C LEU A 47 7.01 9.41 7.26
N VAL A 48 6.33 10.32 6.57
CA VAL A 48 6.01 11.65 7.08
C VAL A 48 4.49 11.80 7.09
N GLU A 49 3.93 12.11 8.25
CA GLU A 49 2.50 12.36 8.40
C GLU A 49 2.12 13.64 7.65
N ARG A 50 1.03 13.61 6.89
CA ARG A 50 0.54 14.75 6.10
C ARG A 50 -0.98 14.81 6.10
N GLU A 51 -1.53 15.91 5.61
CA GLU A 51 -2.96 15.99 5.31
C GLU A 51 -3.28 15.15 4.07
N ILE A 52 -4.51 14.62 3.99
CA ILE A 52 -4.98 13.90 2.81
C ILE A 52 -5.28 14.93 1.71
N PRO A 53 -4.72 14.79 0.50
CA PRO A 53 -5.05 15.70 -0.59
C PRO A 53 -6.56 15.71 -0.92
N PRO A 54 -7.19 16.88 -1.11
CA PRO A 54 -8.64 16.96 -1.31
C PRO A 54 -9.17 16.19 -2.53
N HIS A 55 -8.35 15.99 -3.56
CA HIS A 55 -8.74 15.22 -4.75
C HIS A 55 -8.82 13.72 -4.47
N ILE A 56 -8.03 13.20 -3.54
CA ILE A 56 -8.10 11.81 -3.10
C ILE A 56 -9.41 11.56 -2.35
N ILE A 57 -9.76 12.44 -1.40
CA ILE A 57 -11.01 12.33 -0.63
C ILE A 57 -12.22 12.22 -1.56
N LYS A 58 -12.25 13.00 -2.64
CA LYS A 58 -13.34 12.98 -3.64
C LYS A 58 -13.43 11.69 -4.45
N ARG A 59 -12.35 10.90 -4.51
CA ARG A 59 -12.28 9.62 -5.22
C ARG A 59 -12.59 8.42 -4.32
N LEU A 60 -12.56 8.59 -3.00
CA LEU A 60 -12.86 7.51 -2.07
C LEU A 60 -14.36 7.16 -2.09
N PRO A 61 -14.72 5.86 -2.04
CA PRO A 61 -16.09 5.46 -1.82
C PRO A 61 -16.63 6.02 -0.50
N PRO A 62 -17.95 6.28 -0.37
CA PRO A 62 -18.54 6.89 0.82
C PRO A 62 -18.18 6.18 2.13
N ALA A 63 -18.07 4.85 2.12
CA ALA A 63 -17.69 4.06 3.30
C ALA A 63 -16.29 4.42 3.84
N TYR A 64 -15.35 4.75 2.96
CA TYR A 64 -13.99 5.13 3.32
C TYR A 64 -13.87 6.64 3.56
N GLY A 65 -14.70 7.46 2.89
CA GLY A 65 -14.65 8.91 3.00
C GLY A 65 -15.03 9.48 4.38
N SER A 66 -15.78 8.74 5.19
CA SER A 66 -16.18 9.15 6.55
C SER A 66 -15.24 8.70 7.66
N MET A 67 -14.20 7.94 7.33
CA MET A 67 -13.26 7.41 8.32
C MET A 67 -12.18 8.43 8.68
N GLN A 68 -11.66 8.34 9.91
CA GLN A 68 -10.49 9.10 10.32
C GLN A 68 -9.23 8.38 9.85
N TRP A 69 -8.59 8.92 8.82
CA TRP A 69 -7.36 8.37 8.27
C TRP A 69 -6.13 9.13 8.78
N LEU A 70 -5.05 8.38 8.96
CA LEU A 70 -3.72 8.90 9.16
C LEU A 70 -2.99 8.77 7.82
N ASN A 71 -2.69 9.89 7.17
CA ASN A 71 -1.99 9.86 5.89
C ASN A 71 -0.49 9.98 6.07
N PHE A 72 0.25 9.05 5.48
CA PHE A 72 1.69 9.04 5.47
C PHE A 72 2.22 9.11 4.04
N SER A 73 3.00 10.14 3.75
CA SER A 73 3.81 10.19 2.54
C SER A 73 5.05 9.33 2.73
N VAL A 74 5.27 8.39 1.81
CA VAL A 74 6.46 7.54 1.76
C VAL A 74 7.56 8.29 1.00
N GLN A 75 8.57 8.71 1.74
CA GLN A 75 9.72 9.47 1.25
C GLN A 75 11.01 8.67 1.36
N GLY A 76 12.09 9.24 0.82
CA GLY A 76 13.41 8.63 0.78
C GLY A 76 13.66 7.96 -0.57
N LYS A 77 14.65 7.06 -0.62
CA LYS A 77 15.06 6.35 -1.84
C LYS A 77 14.35 5.01 -2.03
N GLY A 78 13.52 4.59 -1.07
CA GLY A 78 12.93 3.25 -1.08
C GLY A 78 12.17 2.94 -2.36
N LEU A 79 11.37 3.88 -2.87
CA LEU A 79 10.59 3.64 -4.09
C LEU A 79 11.47 3.59 -5.35
N ASP A 80 12.49 4.44 -5.44
CA ASP A 80 13.47 4.41 -6.55
C ASP A 80 14.31 3.12 -6.54
N LEU A 81 14.65 2.62 -5.35
CA LEU A 81 15.37 1.36 -5.18
C LEU A 81 14.48 0.17 -5.52
N LEU A 82 13.21 0.19 -5.11
CA LEU A 82 12.24 -0.84 -5.50
C LEU A 82 12.05 -0.84 -7.03
N GLU A 83 11.93 0.32 -7.66
CA GLU A 83 11.90 0.45 -9.13
C GLU A 83 13.13 -0.20 -9.75
N SER A 84 14.33 0.09 -9.23
CA SER A 84 15.57 -0.50 -9.74
C SER A 84 15.60 -2.02 -9.57
N GLU A 85 15.13 -2.53 -8.42
CA GLU A 85 15.06 -3.96 -8.10
C GLU A 85 14.12 -4.71 -9.05
N VAL A 86 12.89 -4.22 -9.25
CA VAL A 86 11.92 -4.89 -10.13
C VAL A 86 12.34 -4.88 -11.60
N ASN A 87 13.26 -4.00 -11.98
CA ASN A 87 13.87 -3.91 -13.31
C ASN A 87 15.25 -4.60 -13.40
N GLY A 88 15.60 -5.42 -12.40
CA GLY A 88 16.73 -6.35 -12.47
C GLY A 88 18.03 -5.89 -11.82
N SER A 89 18.02 -4.78 -11.07
CA SER A 89 19.17 -4.37 -10.26
C SER A 89 19.20 -5.16 -8.95
N GLU A 90 20.40 -5.54 -8.50
CA GLU A 90 20.58 -6.10 -7.16
C GLU A 90 20.67 -4.96 -6.14
N ILE A 91 19.78 -4.97 -5.14
CA ILE A 91 19.69 -3.94 -4.11
C ILE A 91 20.00 -4.57 -2.75
N ASP A 92 20.98 -4.01 -2.04
CA ASP A 92 21.22 -4.34 -0.64
C ASP A 92 20.34 -3.46 0.26
N TRP A 93 19.28 -4.07 0.79
CA TRP A 93 18.35 -3.43 1.71
C TRP A 93 18.82 -3.44 3.18
N GLU A 94 20.03 -3.95 3.47
CA GLU A 94 20.58 -4.06 4.83
C GLU A 94 19.61 -4.78 5.80
N GLY A 95 18.83 -5.75 5.28
CA GLY A 95 17.88 -6.55 6.05
C GLY A 95 16.50 -5.91 6.33
N LYS A 96 16.21 -4.74 5.75
CA LYS A 96 14.91 -4.05 5.86
C LYS A 96 14.37 -3.69 4.48
N SER A 97 13.81 -4.67 3.76
CA SER A 97 13.33 -4.49 2.37
C SER A 97 12.03 -3.68 2.28
N PHE A 98 11.71 -3.18 1.09
CA PHE A 98 10.46 -2.47 0.82
C PHE A 98 9.23 -3.40 0.87
N ASP A 99 9.38 -4.66 0.41
CA ASP A 99 8.31 -5.65 0.48
C ASP A 99 7.96 -6.00 1.94
N GLU A 100 8.96 -6.14 2.81
CA GLU A 100 8.73 -6.37 4.25
C GLU A 100 8.07 -5.17 4.91
N PHE A 101 8.48 -3.95 4.54
CA PHE A 101 7.83 -2.72 4.99
C PHE A 101 6.34 -2.70 4.63
N LEU A 102 5.98 -2.95 3.36
CA LEU A 102 4.59 -2.96 2.93
C LEU A 102 3.80 -4.09 3.60
N LYS A 103 4.37 -5.29 3.70
CA LYS A 103 3.73 -6.41 4.42
C LYS A 103 3.44 -6.04 5.86
N LEU A 104 4.41 -5.49 6.58
CA LEU A 104 4.25 -5.08 7.97
C LEU A 104 3.16 -4.02 8.12
N ILE A 105 3.26 -2.92 7.36
CA ILE A 105 2.37 -1.77 7.53
C ILE A 105 0.93 -2.08 7.11
N LEU A 106 0.73 -2.91 6.09
CA LEU A 106 -0.60 -3.19 5.55
C LEU A 106 -1.28 -4.40 6.21
N THR A 107 -0.53 -5.41 6.69
CA THR A 107 -1.13 -6.61 7.31
C THR A 107 -1.64 -6.34 8.72
N GLU A 108 -0.94 -5.50 9.47
CA GLU A 108 -1.23 -5.18 10.87
C GLU A 108 -2.23 -4.01 11.01
N GLN A 109 -2.91 -3.64 9.91
CA GLN A 109 -3.93 -2.59 9.91
C GLN A 109 -5.30 -3.18 9.56
N PRO A 110 -6.35 -2.87 10.35
CA PRO A 110 -7.72 -3.32 10.04
C PRO A 110 -8.18 -2.85 8.67
N GLN A 111 -7.83 -1.60 8.33
CA GLN A 111 -8.09 -1.01 7.02
C GLN A 111 -6.96 -0.08 6.62
N TRP A 112 -6.66 -0.06 5.33
CA TRP A 112 -5.63 0.77 4.73
C TRP A 112 -6.03 1.18 3.31
N ILE A 113 -5.45 2.28 2.84
CA ILE A 113 -5.52 2.72 1.45
C ILE A 113 -4.12 3.03 0.98
N VAL A 114 -3.74 2.50 -0.17
CA VAL A 114 -2.51 2.88 -0.87
C VAL A 114 -2.85 3.85 -2.00
N ILE A 115 -2.10 4.94 -2.05
CA ILE A 115 -2.18 5.95 -3.09
C ILE A 115 -0.88 5.94 -3.88
N PHE A 116 -0.98 5.78 -5.19
CA PHE A 116 0.14 5.91 -6.09
C PHE A 116 -0.23 6.91 -7.19
N GLU A 117 0.41 8.07 -7.22
CA GLU A 117 0.18 9.09 -8.25
C GLU A 117 1.46 9.37 -9.02
N TRP A 118 1.42 9.17 -10.33
CA TRP A 118 2.46 9.72 -11.19
C TRP A 118 2.28 11.22 -11.33
N HIS A 119 3.35 12.00 -11.16
CA HIS A 119 3.32 13.47 -11.19
C HIS A 119 2.37 14.13 -10.16
N CYS A 120 1.83 13.37 -9.20
CA CYS A 120 1.03 13.85 -8.07
C CYS A 120 -0.28 14.57 -8.45
N ASP A 121 -0.86 14.28 -9.62
CA ASP A 121 -2.06 14.97 -10.10
C ASP A 121 -3.14 14.07 -10.69
N ARG A 122 -2.88 12.75 -10.80
CA ARG A 122 -3.73 11.85 -11.55
C ARG A 122 -3.92 10.49 -10.88
N ILE A 123 -5.20 10.16 -10.66
CA ILE A 123 -5.70 8.81 -10.34
C ILE A 123 -6.55 8.32 -11.53
N ASP A 124 -6.06 7.28 -12.19
CA ASP A 124 -6.72 6.58 -13.29
C ASP A 124 -7.68 5.52 -12.77
N SER A 125 -7.23 4.75 -11.77
CA SER A 125 -7.88 3.50 -11.37
C SER A 125 -8.12 3.40 -9.87
N LEU A 126 -9.19 2.70 -9.49
CA LEU A 126 -9.52 2.35 -8.10
C LEU A 126 -9.66 0.84 -8.02
N TYR A 127 -8.91 0.23 -7.11
CA TYR A 127 -8.88 -1.21 -6.89
C TYR A 127 -9.24 -1.54 -5.44
N GLN A 128 -9.75 -2.74 -5.23
CA GLN A 128 -9.95 -3.33 -3.92
C GLN A 128 -9.17 -4.64 -3.89
N GLN A 129 -8.17 -4.75 -3.02
CA GLN A 129 -7.18 -5.82 -3.07
C GLN A 129 -6.72 -6.24 -1.68
N ASN A 130 -6.18 -7.46 -1.58
CA ASN A 130 -5.41 -7.87 -0.41
C ASN A 130 -3.97 -7.32 -0.46
N VAL A 131 -3.21 -7.54 0.63
CA VAL A 131 -1.83 -7.04 0.75
C VAL A 131 -0.92 -7.56 -0.36
N SER A 132 -0.99 -8.85 -0.70
CA SER A 132 -0.13 -9.44 -1.74
C SER A 132 -0.42 -8.82 -3.11
N GLU A 133 -1.69 -8.73 -3.47
CA GLU A 133 -2.14 -8.13 -4.73
C GLU A 133 -1.77 -6.65 -4.84
N CYS A 134 -1.81 -5.91 -3.74
CA CYS A 134 -1.39 -4.51 -3.70
C CYS A 134 0.12 -4.37 -3.92
N ILE A 135 0.93 -5.21 -3.26
CA ILE A 135 2.39 -5.23 -3.44
C ILE A 135 2.72 -5.55 -4.90
N ASP A 136 2.10 -6.60 -5.46
CA ASP A 136 2.29 -7.00 -6.85
C ASP A 136 1.87 -5.88 -7.81
N ARG A 137 0.80 -5.15 -7.51
CA ARG A 137 0.37 -3.99 -8.31
C ARG A 137 1.40 -2.87 -8.29
N ILE A 138 1.92 -2.49 -7.12
CA ILE A 138 2.98 -1.48 -7.01
C ILE A 138 4.19 -1.91 -7.83
N LYS A 139 4.68 -3.14 -7.64
CA LYS A 139 5.85 -3.67 -8.35
C LYS A 139 5.63 -3.70 -9.87
N ASN A 140 4.46 -4.14 -10.32
CA ASN A 140 4.12 -4.14 -11.74
C ASN A 140 4.02 -2.72 -12.31
N ASN A 141 3.54 -1.74 -11.56
CA ASN A 141 3.46 -0.34 -11.99
C ASN A 141 4.85 0.32 -12.11
N LEU A 142 5.86 -0.23 -11.42
CA LEU A 142 7.25 0.27 -11.45
C LEU A 142 8.10 -0.37 -12.58
N LYS A 143 7.64 -1.44 -13.23
CA LYS A 143 8.35 -2.04 -14.37
C LYS A 143 8.41 -1.08 -15.56
N TRP A 144 9.58 -0.93 -16.19
CA TRP A 144 9.80 0.01 -17.30
C TRP A 144 9.02 -0.34 -18.57
N GLU A 145 8.72 -1.61 -18.77
CA GLU A 145 7.95 -2.12 -19.91
C GLU A 145 6.44 -1.90 -19.80
N ASN A 146 5.95 -1.55 -18.61
CA ASN A 146 4.53 -1.35 -18.35
C ASN A 146 4.13 0.12 -18.48
N ASN A 147 2.88 0.34 -18.89
CA ASN A 147 2.26 1.65 -18.77
C ASN A 147 2.03 1.97 -17.30
N ARG A 148 2.57 3.09 -16.86
CA ARG A 148 2.43 3.57 -15.49
C ARG A 148 1.05 4.20 -15.33
N GLU A 149 0.30 3.76 -14.34
CA GLU A 149 -0.99 4.32 -13.95
C GLU A 149 -0.90 4.97 -12.57
N GLY A 150 -1.68 6.02 -12.36
CA GLY A 150 -2.02 6.47 -11.02
C GLY A 150 -3.19 5.67 -10.48
N PHE A 151 -3.11 5.17 -9.24
CA PHE A 151 -4.15 4.32 -8.69
C PHE A 151 -4.36 4.49 -7.19
N LEU A 152 -5.54 4.07 -6.76
CA LEU A 152 -5.92 3.85 -5.37
C LEU A 152 -6.15 2.36 -5.14
N VAL A 153 -5.60 1.80 -4.07
CA VAL A 153 -5.93 0.44 -3.61
C VAL A 153 -6.56 0.53 -2.23
N LEU A 154 -7.79 0.05 -2.11
CA LEU A 154 -8.50 -0.08 -0.85
C LEU A 154 -8.31 -1.49 -0.30
N SER A 155 -8.07 -1.63 1.01
CA SER A 155 -8.04 -2.93 1.67
C SER A 155 -9.39 -3.66 1.52
N LEU A 156 -9.36 -4.95 1.16
CA LEU A 156 -10.54 -5.81 1.23
C LEU A 156 -11.07 -5.87 2.68
N PRO A 157 -12.39 -5.71 2.91
CA PRO A 157 -12.98 -5.91 4.22
C PRO A 157 -12.85 -7.38 4.62
N GLU A 158 -12.48 -7.65 5.88
CA GLU A 158 -12.29 -9.00 6.42
C GLU A 158 -13.49 -9.94 6.22
N ASN A 159 -14.69 -9.38 5.98
CA ASN A 159 -15.94 -10.13 5.77
C ASN A 159 -16.05 -10.87 4.41
N GLU A 160 -15.11 -10.72 3.47
CA GLU A 160 -15.17 -11.40 2.16
C GLU A 160 -14.19 -12.58 1.99
N ILE A 161 -13.37 -12.90 2.99
CA ILE A 161 -12.37 -13.99 2.93
C ILE A 161 -13.03 -15.39 3.02
N GLY A 162 -14.36 -15.46 3.18
CA GLY A 162 -15.11 -16.71 3.39
C GLY A 162 -15.88 -17.30 2.20
N LEU A 163 -15.86 -16.69 1.00
CA LEU A 163 -16.75 -17.10 -0.10
C LEU A 163 -16.02 -17.30 -1.44
N SER A 164 -14.94 -18.08 -1.46
CA SER A 164 -14.39 -18.58 -2.72
C SER A 164 -13.67 -19.92 -2.60
N THR A 165 -14.35 -20.95 -2.11
CA THR A 165 -14.06 -22.36 -2.49
C THR A 165 -15.27 -23.24 -2.23
N SER A 166 -16.10 -23.43 -3.26
CA SER A 166 -16.74 -24.72 -3.63
C SER A 166 -18.02 -24.52 -4.46
N ALA A 167 -17.86 -24.63 -5.78
CA ALA A 167 -18.87 -25.12 -6.72
C ALA A 167 -18.09 -25.38 -8.00
N GLY A 168 -17.80 -26.58 -8.45
CA GLY A 168 -18.48 -27.85 -8.31
C GLY A 168 -18.26 -28.50 -9.67
N GLU A 169 -17.32 -29.45 -9.75
CA GLU A 169 -17.12 -30.25 -10.95
C GLU A 169 -18.43 -31.00 -11.25
N VAL A 170 -19.13 -30.60 -12.31
CA VAL A 170 -20.14 -31.45 -12.95
C VAL A 170 -19.50 -32.04 -14.19
N SER A 171 -18.93 -33.23 -14.01
CA SER A 171 -18.48 -34.09 -15.09
C SER A 171 -19.70 -34.59 -15.86
N GLN A 172 -19.93 -34.08 -17.07
CA GLN A 172 -20.86 -34.67 -18.03
C GLN A 172 -20.12 -35.73 -18.85
N GLN A 173 -20.34 -37.01 -18.52
CA GLN A 173 -20.11 -38.13 -19.44
C GLN A 173 -21.45 -38.64 -19.96
N ASP A 174 -21.85 -38.08 -21.09
CA ASP A 174 -22.23 -38.78 -22.32
C ASP A 174 -22.45 -40.32 -22.25
N ARG A 175 -23.70 -40.79 -22.46
CA ARG A 175 -24.17 -41.58 -23.64
C ARG A 175 -25.27 -42.64 -23.39
N ILE A 176 -26.39 -42.47 -24.14
CA ILE A 176 -27.14 -43.43 -25.00
C ILE A 176 -27.85 -44.61 -24.27
N VAL A 177 -29.13 -44.99 -24.49
CA VAL A 177 -29.81 -45.51 -25.72
C VAL A 177 -31.35 -45.39 -25.57
N PRO A 178 -32.14 -45.20 -26.66
CA PRO A 178 -33.61 -45.22 -26.65
C PRO A 178 -34.20 -46.64 -26.76
N THR A 179 -35.41 -46.87 -26.25
CA THR A 179 -36.26 -48.00 -26.71
C THR A 179 -37.74 -47.64 -26.65
N ILE A 180 -38.41 -48.05 -27.71
CA ILE A 180 -39.76 -47.77 -28.22
C ILE A 180 -40.81 -48.62 -27.47
N ALA A 181 -41.98 -48.05 -27.22
CA ALA A 181 -43.32 -48.64 -27.43
C ALA A 181 -44.37 -47.53 -27.44
#